data_AF-A0A927FL28-F1
#
_entry.id   AF-A0A927FL28-F1
#
_cell.length_a   1.000
_cell.length_b   1.000
_cell.length_c   1.000
_cell.angle_alpha   90.00
_cell.angle_beta   90.00
_cell.angle_gamma   90.00
#
_symmetry.space_group_name_H-M   'P 1'
#
loop_
_entity.id
_entity.type
_entity.pdbx_description
1 polymer ?
#
loop_
_entity_poly.entity_id
_entity_poly.type
_entity_poly.pdbx_seq_one_letter_code
_entity_poly.pdbx_strand_id
1 'polypeptide(L)'
;MIELAVSLPDLQHEVRVDDRLVGRVDFYWPALGLVGEFDGRLKYRMDGIADGRPLEERLWSEKRREDAIRATGLGVTRWTWRTALDPALFAAHLRNAGVLVDGSPRPRVSRVDRASSATRGRAA
;
A
#
# COMPACT_ATOMS: atom_id res chain seq x y z
N MET A 1 3.54 11.77 -7.73
CA MET A 1 2.46 11.15 -8.53
C MET A 1 1.73 12.18 -9.37
N ILE A 2 0.98 13.10 -8.77
CA ILE A 2 0.18 14.13 -9.48
C ILE A 2 1.04 14.96 -10.45
N GLU A 3 2.14 15.54 -9.95
CA GLU A 3 3.05 16.36 -10.77
C GLU A 3 3.76 15.56 -11.88
N LEU A 4 3.88 14.24 -11.73
CA LEU A 4 4.50 13.36 -12.70
C LEU A 4 3.51 12.83 -13.75
N ALA A 5 2.21 13.18 -13.62
CA ALA A 5 1.13 12.71 -14.49
C ALA A 5 1.07 11.18 -14.67
N VAL A 6 1.54 10.42 -13.68
CA VAL A 6 1.48 8.95 -13.71
C VAL A 6 0.14 8.42 -13.22
N SER A 7 -0.17 7.17 -13.56
CA SER A 7 -1.32 6.44 -13.02
C SER A 7 -1.44 6.62 -11.50
N LEU A 8 -2.61 7.04 -11.04
CA LEU A 8 -2.86 7.26 -9.62
C LEU A 8 -3.10 5.93 -8.89
N PRO A 9 -2.38 5.65 -7.80
CA PRO A 9 -2.66 4.50 -6.95
C PRO A 9 -3.87 4.75 -6.03
N ASP A 10 -4.45 3.67 -5.54
CA ASP A 10 -5.23 3.67 -4.32
C ASP A 10 -4.27 3.73 -3.12
N LEU A 11 -4.52 4.65 -2.19
CA LEU A 11 -3.65 4.88 -1.04
C LEU A 11 -4.09 4.03 0.15
N GLN A 12 -3.11 3.59 0.96
CA GLN A 12 -3.36 2.86 2.20
C GLN A 12 -4.28 1.64 2.00
N HIS A 13 -4.07 0.91 0.90
CA HIS A 13 -4.94 -0.17 0.45
C HIS A 13 -4.76 -1.43 1.31
N GLU A 14 -5.86 -2.08 1.69
CA GLU A 14 -5.83 -3.36 2.40
C GLU A 14 -5.82 -4.53 1.41
N VAL A 15 -4.76 -5.33 1.45
CA VAL A 15 -4.67 -6.58 0.70
C VAL A 15 -5.34 -7.68 1.52
N ARG A 16 -6.36 -8.32 0.94
CA ARG A 16 -7.12 -9.40 1.59
C ARG A 16 -7.17 -10.65 0.71
N VAL A 17 -7.14 -11.82 1.34
CA VAL A 17 -7.30 -13.14 0.71
C VAL A 17 -8.34 -13.90 1.52
N ASP A 18 -9.39 -14.41 0.87
CA ASP A 18 -10.52 -15.09 1.53
C ASP A 18 -11.07 -14.29 2.74
N ASP A 19 -11.23 -12.98 2.53
CA ASP A 19 -11.67 -11.96 3.51
C ASP A 19 -10.72 -11.71 4.71
N ARG A 20 -9.57 -12.41 4.75
CA ARG A 20 -8.52 -12.22 5.75
C ARG A 20 -7.55 -11.12 5.32
N LEU A 21 -7.26 -10.19 6.23
CA LEU A 21 -6.26 -9.15 6.02
C LEU A 21 -4.86 -9.78 5.96
N VAL A 22 -4.19 -9.62 4.82
CA VAL A 22 -2.78 -10.01 4.62
C VAL A 22 -1.86 -8.87 5.00
N GLY A 23 -2.23 -7.64 4.66
CA GLY A 23 -1.49 -6.44 5.03
C GLY A 23 -2.13 -5.18 4.48
N ARG A 24 -1.62 -4.03 4.89
CA ARG A 24 -1.94 -2.72 4.31
C ARG A 24 -0.70 -2.16 3.62
N VAL A 25 -0.86 -1.62 2.42
CA VAL A 25 0.22 -1.07 1.59
C VAL A 25 -0.01 0.41 1.34
N ASP A 26 1.06 1.19 1.22
CA ASP A 26 0.94 2.64 1.06
C ASP A 26 0.29 3.05 -0.28
N PHE A 27 0.63 2.34 -1.35
CA PHE A 27 0.17 2.59 -2.72
C PHE A 27 -0.21 1.29 -3.40
N TYR A 28 -1.32 1.26 -4.13
CA TYR A 28 -1.76 0.12 -4.92
C TYR A 28 -2.20 0.54 -6.32
N TRP A 29 -1.68 -0.13 -7.35
CA TRP A 29 -2.10 0.02 -8.74
C TRP A 29 -2.81 -1.26 -9.20
N PRO A 30 -4.16 -1.32 -9.13
CA PRO A 30 -4.92 -2.53 -9.45
C PRO A 30 -4.65 -3.06 -10.86
N ALA A 31 -4.60 -2.16 -11.84
CA ALA A 31 -4.37 -2.51 -13.24
C ALA A 31 -2.98 -3.12 -13.51
N LEU A 32 -2.03 -2.90 -12.60
CA LEU A 32 -0.66 -3.40 -12.73
C LEU A 32 -0.38 -4.60 -11.82
N GLY A 33 -1.32 -4.97 -10.94
CA GLY A 33 -1.05 -5.94 -9.87
C GLY A 33 0.16 -5.55 -9.02
N LEU A 34 0.35 -4.25 -8.78
CA LEU A 34 1.56 -3.70 -8.17
C LEU A 34 1.23 -2.91 -6.91
N VAL A 35 1.99 -3.15 -5.84
CA VAL A 35 1.98 -2.31 -4.64
C VAL A 35 3.28 -1.51 -4.52
N GLY A 36 3.18 -0.31 -3.99
CA GLY A 36 4.29 0.55 -3.63
C GLY A 36 4.32 0.76 -2.12
N GLU A 37 5.49 0.64 -1.51
CA GLU A 37 5.70 0.97 -0.10
C GLU A 37 6.70 2.11 0.03
N PHE A 38 6.37 3.08 0.89
CA PHE A 38 7.28 4.15 1.21
C PHE A 38 8.14 3.76 2.42
N ASP A 39 9.41 3.45 2.15
CA ASP A 39 10.36 3.19 3.22
C ASP A 39 10.96 4.51 3.73
N GLY A 40 10.29 5.08 4.72
CA GLY A 40 10.83 6.18 5.52
C GLY A 40 11.99 5.71 6.40
N ARG A 41 13.09 5.22 5.80
CA ARG A 41 14.42 4.95 6.36
C ARG A 41 14.45 4.75 7.89
N LEU A 42 13.76 3.72 8.40
CA LEU A 42 13.40 3.58 9.82
C LEU A 42 12.69 4.84 10.35
N LYS A 43 11.45 4.73 10.84
CA LYS A 43 10.89 5.70 11.81
C LYS A 43 12.03 6.21 12.70
N TYR A 44 12.32 7.51 12.56
CA TYR A 44 13.46 8.23 13.14
C TYR A 44 13.97 7.56 14.42
N ARG A 45 15.24 7.13 14.37
CA ARG A 45 16.13 6.71 15.48
C ARG A 45 15.48 6.70 16.87
N MET A 46 15.34 5.50 17.46
CA MET A 46 15.13 5.20 18.89
C MET A 46 13.88 5.78 19.60
N ASP A 47 13.29 6.89 19.18
CA ASP A 47 12.28 7.60 19.97
C ASP A 47 10.83 7.10 19.75
N GLY A 48 10.63 6.22 18.78
CA GLY A 48 9.30 5.76 18.33
C GLY A 48 8.99 4.28 18.58
N ILE A 49 9.71 3.59 19.47
CA ILE A 49 9.40 2.19 19.84
C ILE A 49 8.18 2.20 20.78
N ALA A 50 6.99 2.38 20.22
CA ALA A 50 5.74 2.43 20.97
C ALA A 50 5.31 1.06 21.55
N ASP A 51 5.92 -0.05 21.12
CA ASP A 51 5.49 -1.42 21.49
C ASP A 51 6.55 -2.26 22.24
N GLY A 52 7.73 -1.70 22.52
CA GLY A 52 8.82 -2.39 23.24
C GLY A 52 9.44 -3.59 22.54
N ARG A 53 9.06 -3.93 21.30
CA ARG A 53 9.54 -5.14 20.63
C ARG A 53 10.98 -5.02 20.12
N PRO A 54 11.76 -6.11 20.16
CA PRO A 54 13.09 -6.17 19.56
C PRO A 54 13.07 -5.78 18.08
N LEU A 55 14.12 -5.09 17.64
CA LEU A 55 14.27 -4.66 16.24
C LEU A 55 14.20 -5.85 15.27
N GLU A 56 14.84 -6.95 15.62
CA GLU A 56 14.84 -8.19 14.83
C GLU A 56 13.43 -8.75 14.60
N GLU A 57 12.57 -8.76 15.63
CA GLU A 57 11.21 -9.28 15.54
C GLU A 57 10.35 -8.39 14.63
N ARG A 58 10.57 -7.08 14.68
CA ARG A 58 9.89 -6.11 13.81
C ARG A 58 10.31 -6.27 12.35
N LEU A 59 11.61 -6.40 12.09
CA LEU A 59 12.12 -6.64 10.74
C LEU A 59 11.63 -7.98 10.20
N TRP A 60 11.58 -9.02 11.04
CA TRP A 60 11.05 -10.33 10.67
C TRP A 60 9.55 -10.28 10.36
N SER A 61 8.77 -9.56 11.16
CA SER A 61 7.34 -9.36 10.92
C SER A 61 7.07 -8.60 9.63
N GLU A 62 7.86 -7.56 9.34
CA GLU A 62 7.78 -6.79 8.09
C GLU A 62 8.11 -7.67 6.88
N LYS A 63 9.17 -8.49 6.97
CA LYS A 63 9.53 -9.44 5.93
C LYS A 63 8.41 -10.45 5.67
N ARG A 64 7.86 -11.08 6.72
CA ARG A 64 6.76 -12.04 6.59
C ARG A 64 5.51 -11.42 5.97
N ARG A 65 5.22 -10.16 6.30
CA ARG A 65 4.11 -9.42 5.70
C ARG A 65 4.33 -9.19 4.21
N GLU A 66 5.53 -8.78 3.81
CA GLU A 66 5.86 -8.61 2.39
C GLU A 66 5.81 -9.95 1.64
N ASP A 67 6.37 -11.02 2.20
CA ASP A 67 6.33 -12.36 1.61
C ASP A 67 4.88 -12.83 1.40
N ALA A 68 4.00 -12.58 2.38
CA ALA A 68 2.58 -12.90 2.28
C ALA A 68 1.86 -12.06 1.20
N ILE A 69 2.18 -10.77 1.07
CA ILE A 69 1.66 -9.92 0.00
C ILE A 69 2.14 -10.43 -1.36
N ARG A 70 3.42 -10.77 -1.52
CA ARG A 70 3.95 -11.33 -2.78
C ARG A 70 3.30 -12.66 -3.13
N ALA A 71 2.98 -13.49 -2.14
CA ALA A 71 2.27 -14.76 -2.35
C ALA A 71 0.85 -14.58 -2.93
N THR A 72 0.27 -13.38 -2.87
CA THR A 72 -1.01 -13.05 -3.56
C THR A 72 -0.84 -12.84 -5.07
N GLY A 73 0.39 -12.88 -5.59
CA GLY A 73 0.71 -12.59 -6.99
C GLY A 73 1.00 -11.11 -7.26
N LEU A 74 0.91 -10.25 -6.24
CA LEU A 74 1.23 -8.82 -6.37
C LEU A 74 2.75 -8.58 -6.46
N GLY A 75 3.15 -7.74 -7.40
CA GLY A 75 4.47 -7.13 -7.43
C GLY A 75 4.62 -6.10 -6.31
N VAL A 76 5.83 -5.93 -5.79
CA VAL A 76 6.15 -4.94 -4.74
C VAL A 76 7.33 -4.09 -5.19
N THR A 77 7.17 -2.77 -5.18
CA THR A 77 8.27 -1.81 -5.33
C THR A 77 8.37 -0.91 -4.09
N ARG A 78 9.58 -0.46 -3.76
CA ARG A 78 9.85 0.35 -2.56
C ARG A 78 10.75 1.51 -2.90
N TRP A 79 10.49 2.66 -2.29
CA TRP A 79 11.35 3.83 -2.43
C TRP A 79 11.49 4.58 -1.11
N THR A 80 12.56 5.35 -0.99
CA THR A 80 12.87 6.14 0.22
C THR A 80 12.64 7.63 -0.03
N TRP A 81 12.76 8.45 1.02
CA TRP A 81 12.80 9.92 0.89
C TRP A 81 13.76 10.40 -0.20
N ARG A 82 14.96 9.80 -0.31
CA ARG A 82 15.96 10.18 -1.32
C ARG A 82 15.40 10.05 -2.74
N THR A 83 14.64 9.00 -3.01
CA THR A 83 14.02 8.79 -4.31
C THR A 83 12.80 9.69 -4.48
N ALA A 84 11.94 9.81 -3.46
CA ALA A 84 10.69 10.56 -3.56
C ALA A 84 10.89 12.08 -3.74
N LEU A 85 11.94 12.64 -3.15
CA LEU A 85 12.24 14.08 -3.19
C LEU A 85 12.95 14.53 -4.46
N ASP A 86 13.41 13.60 -5.30
CA ASP A 86 14.00 13.89 -6.59
C ASP A 86 13.00 13.47 -7.69
N PRO A 87 12.34 14.42 -8.37
CA PRO A 87 11.33 14.11 -9.38
C PRO A 87 11.84 13.21 -10.51
N ALA A 88 13.10 13.37 -10.94
CA ALA A 88 13.68 12.58 -12.02
C ALA A 88 13.93 11.14 -11.57
N LEU A 89 14.52 10.96 -10.38
CA LEU A 89 14.72 9.63 -9.80
C LEU A 89 13.39 8.94 -9.51
N PHE A 90 12.39 9.67 -9.01
CA PHE A 90 11.10 9.08 -8.72
C PHE A 90 10.38 8.65 -10.00
N ALA A 91 10.37 9.50 -11.03
CA ALA A 91 9.79 9.16 -12.32
C ALA A 91 10.48 7.94 -12.95
N ALA A 92 11.81 7.87 -12.91
CA ALA A 92 12.55 6.71 -13.40
C ALA A 92 12.21 5.43 -12.60
N HIS A 93 12.14 5.52 -11.27
CA HIS A 93 11.77 4.41 -10.41
C HIS A 93 10.38 3.87 -10.74
N LEU A 94 9.38 4.75 -10.87
CA LEU A 94 8.01 4.38 -11.18
C LEU A 94 7.87 3.76 -12.57
N ARG A 95 8.55 4.33 -13.58
CA ARG A 95 8.59 3.74 -14.93
C ARG A 95 9.21 2.35 -14.94
N ASN A 96 10.31 2.14 -14.22
CA ASN A 96 10.95 0.83 -14.10
C ASN A 96 10.05 -0.20 -13.40
N ALA A 97 9.16 0.26 -12.52
CA ALA A 97 8.13 -0.58 -11.89
C ALA A 97 6.89 -0.79 -12.78
N GLY A 98 6.84 -0.20 -13.99
CA GLY A 98 5.71 -0.32 -14.92
C GLY A 98 4.59 0.71 -14.69
N VAL A 99 4.78 1.68 -13.78
CA VAL A 99 3.82 2.77 -13.55
C VAL A 99 4.00 3.83 -14.63
N LEU A 100 3.13 3.81 -15.64
CA LEU A 100 3.20 4.67 -16.82
C LEU A 100 2.26 5.88 -16.71
N VAL A 101 2.51 6.85 -17.61
CA VAL A 101 1.67 8.01 -17.86
C VAL A 101 0.51 7.57 -18.73
N ASP A 102 -0.64 7.28 -18.12
CA ASP A 102 -1.93 7.19 -18.78
C ASP A 102 -3.04 7.34 -17.73
N GLY A 103 -3.89 8.34 -17.96
CA GLY A 103 -5.13 8.61 -17.24
C GLY A 103 -6.35 8.38 -18.13
N SER A 104 -6.53 7.18 -18.69
CA SER A 104 -7.80 6.79 -19.30
C SER A 104 -8.94 7.13 -18.34
N PRO A 105 -10.02 7.82 -18.81
CA PRO A 105 -11.06 8.34 -17.93
C PRO A 105 -11.65 7.21 -17.10
N ARG A 106 -11.70 7.40 -15.77
CA ARG A 106 -12.44 6.49 -14.89
C ARG A 106 -13.91 6.49 -15.34
N PRO A 107 -14.56 5.34 -15.61
CA PRO A 107 -16.01 5.30 -15.52
C PRO A 107 -16.40 5.76 -14.12
N ARG A 108 -17.30 6.74 -14.05
CA ARG A 108 -17.83 7.28 -12.79
C ARG A 108 -18.56 6.13 -12.09
N VAL A 109 -17.90 5.40 -11.19
CA VAL A 109 -18.59 4.39 -10.38
C VAL A 109 -19.50 5.18 -9.44
N SER A 110 -20.79 5.10 -9.75
CA SER A 110 -21.89 5.56 -8.91
C SER A 110 -21.69 5.08 -7.49
N ARG A 111 -21.81 6.01 -6.54
CA ARG A 111 -21.96 5.75 -5.12
C ARG A 111 -22.85 4.53 -4.88
N VAL A 112 -22.28 3.43 -4.42
CA VAL A 112 -23.06 2.32 -3.85
C VAL A 112 -23.26 2.67 -2.38
N ASP A 113 -24.40 3.30 -2.09
CA ASP A 113 -24.90 3.39 -0.72
C ASP A 113 -25.62 2.08 -0.35
N ARG A 114 -25.11 1.47 0.75
CA ARG A 114 -25.75 0.68 1.83
C ARG A 114 -26.62 -0.56 1.54
N ALA A 115 -26.32 -1.62 2.31
CA ALA A 115 -27.16 -2.28 3.34
C ALA A 115 -26.46 -3.60 3.79
N SER A 116 -26.45 -4.11 5.02
CA SER A 116 -27.19 -3.87 6.26
C SER A 116 -26.38 -4.43 7.44
N SER A 117 -26.28 -3.69 8.54
CA SER A 117 -26.04 -4.26 9.86
C SER A 117 -27.35 -4.20 10.66
N ALA A 118 -27.85 -5.37 11.04
CA ALA A 118 -28.82 -5.52 12.11
C ALA A 118 -28.50 -6.83 12.84
N THR A 119 -27.61 -6.75 13.83
CA THR A 119 -27.44 -7.80 14.85
C THR A 119 -28.36 -7.48 16.03
N ARG A 120 -29.31 -8.39 16.25
CA ARG A 120 -29.88 -8.90 17.52
C ARG A 120 -29.82 -7.98 18.76
N GLY A 121 -31.00 -7.72 19.33
CA GLY A 121 -31.19 -7.51 20.76
C GLY A 121 -32.13 -8.57 21.32
N ARG A 122 -31.60 -9.49 22.12
CA ARG A 122 -32.35 -10.38 23.03
C ARG A 122 -31.94 -9.97 24.44
N ALA A 123 -32.89 -9.58 25.27
CA ALA A 123 -32.72 -9.51 26.72
C ALA A 123 -34.10 -9.57 27.40
N ALA A 124 -34.13 -10.34 28.49
CA ALA A 124 -35.23 -10.74 29.38
C ALA A 124 -36.17 -11.82 28.82
#